data_AF-A0A9P5W644-F1
#
_entry.id   AF-A0A9P5W644-F1
#
_cell.length_a   1.000
_cell.length_b   1.000
_cell.length_c   1.000
_cell.angle_alpha   90.00
_cell.angle_beta   90.00
_cell.angle_gamma   90.00
#
_symmetry.space_group_name_H-M   'P 1'
#
loop_
_entity.id
_entity.type
_entity.pdbx_description
1 polymer ?
#
loop_
_entity_poly.entity_id
_entity_poly.type
_entity_poly.pdbx_seq_one_letter_code
_entity_poly.pdbx_strand_id
1 'polypeptide(L)'
;MPKRKWDTSPGMHPSNPYSNNPPDFIALAELYPSFKPFVTIKTSGPSTRGVIDFHDPVALRELTYCLLRRDFSIELDIPIDSLCPAVPNRLNYICWIEDLMKNTTSPIAGVDISIACALKNVDRNGMQQFITVMKSSLPEIFAQALFEENDQKYDFCMCNPPFYKDEQDIQDSFEAKEDEPSAVCQGSSNEMMTTGGEVQFVKQMASMQHVSNKLHKIAAPTTLLSFEVTDMTIEEAVNGTKTILDQLSISHRLGVVNPSRESEGTRIVQLDARANSWSRAARRAMARRTSSHESNIIEDASVDTQSPVILSIDIRVSAPPQKRESISETSSASTYLTMPNSLTIQMIWTFGQDRVLFESFFLHFRSRFLQLKSTGVRNP
;
A
#
# COMPACT_ATOMS: atom_id res chain seq x y z
N MET A 1 -3.38 22.19 -24.91
CA MET A 1 -3.62 21.90 -23.47
C MET A 1 -2.64 22.73 -22.66
N PRO A 2 -3.09 23.49 -21.64
CA PRO A 2 -2.17 24.28 -20.84
C PRO A 2 -1.27 23.34 -20.02
N LYS A 3 0.03 23.63 -20.02
CA LYS A 3 1.05 22.88 -19.27
C LYS A 3 0.71 22.97 -17.77
N ARG A 4 0.72 21.84 -17.06
CA ARG A 4 0.51 21.81 -15.60
C ARG A 4 1.62 22.65 -14.95
N LYS A 5 1.24 23.71 -14.24
CA LYS A 5 2.14 24.58 -13.47
C LYS A 5 2.74 23.75 -12.34
N TRP A 6 4.04 23.51 -12.40
CA TRP A 6 4.85 23.05 -11.27
C TRP A 6 5.99 24.05 -11.05
N ASP A 7 5.65 25.35 -10.97
CA ASP A 7 6.59 26.40 -10.58
C ASP A 7 6.41 26.69 -9.08
N THR A 8 7.07 25.87 -8.26
CA THR A 8 7.44 26.15 -6.87
C THR A 8 8.70 25.33 -6.57
N SER A 9 9.55 25.79 -5.65
CA SER A 9 10.84 25.18 -5.26
C SER A 9 10.82 23.64 -5.34
N PRO A 10 11.76 22.99 -6.04
CA PRO A 10 11.70 21.55 -6.29
C PRO A 10 11.61 20.79 -4.97
N GLY A 11 10.47 20.15 -4.71
CA GLY A 11 10.25 19.26 -3.56
C GLY A 11 9.21 19.70 -2.52
N MET A 12 8.66 20.92 -2.56
CA MET A 12 7.59 21.33 -1.62
C MET A 12 6.20 21.33 -2.27
N HIS A 13 5.17 20.96 -1.49
CA HIS A 13 3.78 20.97 -1.95
C HIS A 13 3.26 22.40 -2.13
N PRO A 14 2.46 22.72 -3.17
CA PRO A 14 1.98 24.09 -3.40
C PRO A 14 1.14 24.68 -2.26
N SER A 15 0.39 23.85 -1.53
CA SER A 15 -0.38 24.30 -0.35
C SER A 15 0.47 24.47 0.91
N ASN A 16 1.75 24.06 0.87
CA ASN A 16 2.63 24.26 2.02
C ASN A 16 3.00 25.74 2.13
N PRO A 17 2.69 26.43 3.25
CA PRO A 17 2.99 27.85 3.43
C PRO A 17 4.47 28.19 3.31
N TYR A 18 5.36 27.23 3.59
CA TYR A 18 6.81 27.41 3.49
C TYR A 18 7.35 27.30 2.05
N SER A 19 6.54 26.86 1.08
CA SER A 19 6.97 26.63 -0.32
C SER A 19 7.50 27.90 -1.00
N ASN A 20 6.84 29.03 -0.75
CA ASN A 20 7.18 30.33 -1.29
C ASN A 20 7.65 31.32 -0.22
N ASN A 21 7.46 30.99 1.06
CA ASN A 21 7.79 31.84 2.20
C ASN A 21 8.64 31.04 3.22
N PRO A 22 9.94 30.81 2.94
CA PRO A 22 10.80 30.12 3.89
C PRO A 22 10.89 30.91 5.21
N PRO A 23 11.16 30.25 6.35
CA PRO A 23 11.24 30.94 7.63
C PRO A 23 12.29 32.06 7.65
N ASP A 24 11.85 33.26 8.04
CA ASP A 24 12.76 34.36 8.37
C ASP A 24 13.32 34.15 9.78
N PHE A 25 14.57 33.71 9.85
CA PHE A 25 15.25 33.44 11.12
C PHE A 25 15.55 34.70 11.94
N ILE A 26 15.70 35.87 11.31
CA ILE A 26 15.92 37.12 12.05
C ILE A 26 14.62 37.50 12.76
N ALA A 27 13.51 37.51 12.03
CA ALA A 27 12.19 37.81 12.60
C ALA A 27 11.81 36.80 13.70
N LEU A 28 12.13 35.50 13.52
CA LEU A 28 11.93 34.49 14.56
C LEU A 28 12.77 34.74 15.82
N ALA A 29 14.04 35.13 15.67
CA ALA A 29 14.92 35.44 16.79
C ALA A 29 14.50 36.71 17.56
N GLU A 30 13.86 37.66 16.89
CA GLU A 30 13.28 38.84 17.54
C GLU A 30 12.04 38.47 18.37
N LEU A 31 11.21 37.56 17.85
CA LEU A 31 10.00 37.10 18.53
C LEU A 31 10.30 36.12 19.68
N TYR A 32 11.33 35.29 19.53
CA TYR A 32 11.69 34.25 20.48
C TYR A 32 13.13 34.43 20.97
N PRO A 33 13.33 35.06 22.16
CA PRO A 33 14.66 35.29 22.71
C PRO A 33 15.48 34.01 22.92
N SER A 34 14.83 32.87 23.14
CA SER A 34 15.46 31.55 23.26
C SER A 34 16.08 31.05 21.95
N PHE A 35 15.56 31.48 20.80
CA PHE A 35 16.09 31.11 19.48
C PHE A 35 17.24 32.00 19.02
N LYS A 36 17.29 33.23 19.51
CA LYS A 36 18.31 34.24 19.15
C LYS A 36 19.76 33.76 19.23
N PRO A 37 20.20 32.98 20.23
CA PRO A 37 21.58 32.48 20.31
C PRO A 37 22.00 31.59 19.13
N PHE A 38 21.05 30.97 18.44
CA PHE A 38 21.31 30.04 17.33
C PHE A 38 21.35 30.73 15.96
N VAL A 39 20.98 32.03 15.88
CA VAL A 39 20.90 32.76 14.62
C VAL A 39 22.13 33.63 14.42
N THR A 40 22.87 33.34 13.36
CA THR A 40 23.97 34.18 12.85
C THR A 40 23.47 35.04 11.70
N ILE A 41 23.67 36.35 11.80
CA ILE A 41 23.34 37.28 10.72
C ILE A 41 24.48 37.27 9.71
N LYS A 42 24.18 36.94 8.44
CA LYS A 42 25.11 37.07 7.32
C LYS A 42 24.62 38.17 6.38
N THR A 43 25.52 39.10 6.07
CA THR A 43 25.29 40.17 5.10
C THR A 43 26.06 39.85 3.83
N SER A 44 25.39 39.92 2.68
CA SER A 44 26.00 39.79 1.36
C SER A 44 25.48 40.92 0.48
N GLY A 45 26.30 41.95 0.29
CA GLY A 45 25.87 43.18 -0.38
C GLY A 45 24.73 43.87 0.38
N PRO A 46 23.64 44.31 -0.29
CA PRO A 46 22.50 44.94 0.37
C PRO A 46 21.58 43.95 1.11
N SER A 47 21.79 42.65 0.94
CA SER A 47 20.93 41.60 1.49
C SER A 47 21.45 41.13 2.84
N THR A 48 20.58 41.14 3.84
CA THR A 48 20.85 40.58 5.17
C THR A 48 19.95 39.37 5.38
N ARG A 49 20.53 38.25 5.82
CA ARG A 49 19.79 37.03 6.11
C ARG A 49 20.26 36.41 7.42
N GLY A 50 19.32 35.86 8.18
CA GLY A 50 19.61 34.99 9.31
C GLY A 50 20.03 33.62 8.79
N VAL A 51 20.99 32.99 9.46
CA VAL A 51 21.47 31.64 9.17
C VAL A 51 21.56 30.89 10.48
N ILE A 52 21.13 29.64 10.47
CA ILE A 52 21.33 28.72 11.59
C ILE A 52 22.28 27.61 11.17
N ASP A 53 22.92 26.99 12.14
CA ASP A 53 23.64 25.75 11.93
C ASP A 53 22.65 24.57 12.01
N PHE A 54 22.43 23.91 10.88
CA PHE A 54 21.55 22.74 10.80
C PHE A 54 22.22 21.46 11.34
N HIS A 55 23.49 21.52 11.74
CA HIS A 55 24.17 20.44 12.46
C HIS A 55 24.03 20.56 13.98
N ASP A 56 23.54 21.69 14.49
CA ASP A 56 23.26 21.86 15.92
C ASP A 56 21.85 21.32 16.24
N PRO A 57 21.73 20.18 16.94
CA PRO A 57 20.44 19.59 17.27
C PRO A 57 19.61 20.45 18.23
N VAL A 58 20.25 21.28 19.05
CA VAL A 58 19.57 22.19 19.95
C VAL A 58 18.96 23.34 19.14
N ALA A 59 19.70 23.88 18.17
CA ALA A 59 19.19 24.88 17.24
C ALA A 59 18.01 24.36 16.41
N LEU A 60 18.09 23.14 15.88
CA LEU A 60 17.00 22.52 15.11
C LEU A 60 15.73 22.32 15.95
N ARG A 61 15.90 21.89 17.21
CA ARG A 61 14.78 21.69 18.14
C ARG A 61 14.12 23.02 18.50
N GLU A 62 14.91 24.05 18.80
CA GLU A 62 14.39 25.37 19.09
C GLU A 62 13.69 25.99 17.87
N LEU A 63 14.24 25.83 16.66
CA LEU A 63 13.57 26.22 15.42
C LEU A 63 12.21 25.52 15.28
N THR A 64 12.16 24.21 15.53
CA THR A 64 10.93 23.42 15.47
C THR A 64 9.87 23.94 16.43
N TYR A 65 10.24 24.23 17.68
CA TYR A 65 9.34 24.83 18.67
C TYR A 65 8.83 26.21 18.23
N CYS A 66 9.73 27.07 17.74
CA CYS A 66 9.36 28.41 17.31
C CYS A 66 8.38 28.41 16.13
N LEU A 67 8.60 27.53 15.15
CA LEU A 67 7.70 27.38 13.99
C LEU A 67 6.33 26.84 14.41
N LEU A 68 6.29 25.80 15.23
CA LEU A 68 5.02 25.22 15.70
C LEU A 68 4.20 26.23 16.52
N ARG A 69 4.87 26.95 17.43
CA ARG A 69 4.21 27.97 18.26
C ARG A 69 3.72 29.15 17.43
N ARG A 70 4.57 29.70 16.54
CA ARG A 70 4.22 30.89 15.74
C ARG A 70 3.11 30.60 14.73
N ASP A 71 3.24 29.51 13.98
CA ASP A 71 2.44 29.29 12.77
C ASP A 71 1.21 28.40 13.03
N PHE A 72 1.25 27.57 14.07
CA PHE A 72 0.18 26.61 14.37
C PHE A 72 -0.36 26.72 15.80
N SER A 73 0.22 27.59 16.64
CA SER A 73 -0.12 27.68 18.06
C SER A 73 0.01 26.33 18.80
N ILE A 74 0.97 25.50 18.38
CA ILE A 74 1.25 24.18 18.97
C ILE A 74 2.48 24.28 19.86
N GLU A 75 2.37 23.78 21.09
CA GLU A 75 3.50 23.60 21.98
C GLU A 75 3.90 22.12 22.04
N LEU A 76 5.19 21.82 21.89
CA LEU A 76 5.72 20.46 22.05
C LEU A 76 6.84 20.43 23.08
N ASP A 77 6.98 19.26 23.70
CA ASP A 77 8.21 18.79 24.30
C ASP A 77 8.73 17.62 23.45
N ILE A 78 9.99 17.66 23.06
CA ILE A 78 10.64 16.62 22.25
C ILE A 78 11.85 16.13 23.05
N PRO A 79 11.92 14.83 23.40
CA PRO A 79 13.05 14.29 24.14
C PRO A 79 14.37 14.55 23.41
N ILE A 80 15.45 14.70 24.18
CA ILE A 80 16.75 15.10 23.62
C ILE A 80 17.34 14.02 22.71
N ASP A 81 16.99 12.77 22.98
CA ASP A 81 17.39 11.53 22.33
C ASP A 81 16.42 11.07 21.22
N SER A 82 15.34 11.82 20.98
CA SER A 82 14.37 11.52 19.90
C SER A 82 14.62 12.34 18.65
N LEU A 83 14.11 11.82 17.52
CA LEU A 83 14.19 12.52 16.23
C LEU A 83 13.40 13.83 16.27
N CYS A 84 14.08 14.94 15.97
CA CYS A 84 13.44 16.25 15.88
C CYS A 84 12.80 16.46 14.50
N PRO A 85 11.48 16.67 14.39
CA PRO A 85 10.81 16.79 13.10
C PRO A 85 11.02 18.16 12.45
N ALA A 86 11.57 18.18 11.24
CA ALA A 86 11.56 19.40 10.42
C ALA A 86 10.14 19.76 9.96
N VAL A 87 9.55 20.80 10.55
CA VAL A 87 8.15 21.21 10.34
C VAL A 87 7.76 21.33 8.87
N PRO A 88 8.54 22.00 7.99
CA PRO A 88 8.15 22.13 6.58
C PRO A 88 8.02 20.79 5.85
N ASN A 89 8.92 19.83 6.16
CA ASN A 89 8.90 18.51 5.54
C ASN A 89 7.73 17.66 6.03
N ARG A 90 7.39 17.73 7.33
CA ARG A 90 6.21 17.03 7.86
C ARG A 90 4.91 17.59 7.30
N LEU A 91 4.84 18.91 7.12
CA LEU A 91 3.68 19.58 6.53
C LEU A 91 3.47 19.21 5.06
N ASN A 92 4.54 18.98 4.28
CA ASN A 92 4.41 18.44 2.92
C ASN A 92 3.65 17.11 2.91
N TYR A 93 3.97 16.21 3.84
CA TYR A 93 3.30 14.92 3.92
C TYR A 93 1.81 15.08 4.27
N ILE A 94 1.49 15.96 5.22
CA ILE A 94 0.10 16.30 5.57
C ILE A 94 -0.66 16.85 4.35
N CYS A 95 -0.09 17.81 3.61
CA CYS A 95 -0.75 18.35 2.43
C CYS A 95 -0.97 17.30 1.33
N TRP A 96 -0.07 16.33 1.16
CA TRP A 96 -0.28 15.21 0.24
C TRP A 96 -1.41 14.30 0.68
N ILE A 97 -1.51 14.05 1.98
CA ILE A 97 -2.62 13.29 2.55
C ILE A 97 -3.93 14.04 2.33
N GLU A 98 -3.99 15.34 2.61
CA GLU A 98 -5.17 16.17 2.32
C GLU A 98 -5.60 16.04 0.85
N ASP A 99 -4.63 16.07 -0.08
CA ASP A 99 -4.87 15.90 -1.51
C ASP A 99 -5.46 14.53 -1.86
N LEU A 100 -4.99 13.45 -1.21
CA LEU A 100 -5.56 12.10 -1.33
C LEU A 100 -6.96 12.00 -0.71
N MET A 101 -7.21 12.81 0.31
CA MET A 101 -8.38 12.76 1.18
C MET A 101 -9.53 13.67 0.76
N LYS A 102 -9.40 14.44 -0.34
CA LYS A 102 -10.37 15.44 -0.84
C LYS A 102 -11.85 15.00 -0.94
N ASN A 103 -12.16 13.71 -0.79
CA ASN A 103 -13.53 13.15 -0.82
C ASN A 103 -13.93 12.36 0.44
N THR A 104 -13.28 12.59 1.58
CA THR A 104 -13.52 11.85 2.83
C THR A 104 -13.98 12.80 3.95
N THR A 105 -14.76 12.30 4.90
CA THR A 105 -15.44 13.13 5.95
C THR A 105 -15.29 12.57 7.36
N SER A 106 -14.38 11.61 7.57
CA SER A 106 -14.26 10.84 8.81
C SER A 106 -12.98 11.18 9.60
N PRO A 107 -12.96 10.89 10.92
CA PRO A 107 -11.85 11.24 11.81
C PRO A 107 -10.58 10.41 11.55
N ILE A 108 -9.44 11.07 11.75
CA ILE A 108 -8.09 10.60 11.41
C ILE A 108 -7.44 9.96 12.64
N ALA A 109 -6.79 8.79 12.49
CA ALA A 109 -5.98 8.18 13.54
C ALA A 109 -4.55 7.88 13.04
N GLY A 110 -3.55 8.17 13.87
CA GLY A 110 -2.14 7.88 13.64
C GLY A 110 -1.53 7.08 14.81
N VAL A 111 -0.44 6.36 14.55
CA VAL A 111 0.28 5.55 15.55
C VAL A 111 1.70 6.10 15.69
N ASP A 112 2.17 6.30 16.93
CA ASP A 112 3.52 6.79 17.23
C ASP A 112 4.14 6.01 18.42
N ILE A 113 5.47 5.95 18.46
CA ILE A 113 6.27 4.99 19.24
C ILE A 113 6.78 5.59 20.56
N SER A 114 6.79 6.91 20.75
CA SER A 114 7.12 7.57 22.04
C SER A 114 5.88 7.98 22.84
N ILE A 115 5.21 7.01 23.49
CA ILE A 115 3.89 7.22 24.09
C ILE A 115 3.84 8.29 25.19
N ALA A 116 4.82 8.33 26.10
CA ALA A 116 4.73 9.20 27.27
C ALA A 116 4.86 10.69 26.91
N CYS A 117 5.72 10.99 25.93
CA CYS A 117 5.89 12.35 25.44
C CYS A 117 4.72 12.76 24.54
N ALA A 118 4.28 11.86 23.66
CA ALA A 118 3.12 12.09 22.80
C ALA A 118 1.84 12.38 23.62
N LEU A 119 1.56 11.62 24.69
CA LEU A 119 0.41 11.87 25.56
C LEU A 119 0.43 13.27 26.17
N LYS A 120 1.58 13.71 26.70
CA LYS A 120 1.71 15.07 27.27
C LYS A 120 1.55 16.16 26.21
N ASN A 121 2.06 15.93 25.01
CA ASN A 121 1.93 16.85 23.90
C ASN A 121 0.49 16.96 23.39
N VAL A 122 -0.25 15.86 23.36
CA VAL A 122 -1.69 15.92 23.03
C VAL A 122 -2.45 16.67 24.13
N ASP A 123 -2.13 16.38 25.40
CA ASP A 123 -2.80 16.98 26.55
C ASP A 123 -2.64 18.50 26.60
N ARG A 124 -1.40 18.98 26.50
CA ARG A 124 -1.09 20.42 26.61
C ARG A 124 -1.69 21.29 25.51
N ASN A 125 -2.01 20.69 24.36
CA ASN A 125 -2.62 21.39 23.23
C ASN A 125 -4.15 21.20 23.16
N GLY A 126 -4.76 20.52 24.15
CA GLY A 126 -6.21 20.30 24.17
C GLY A 126 -6.72 19.42 23.02
N MET A 127 -5.87 18.51 22.50
CA MET A 127 -6.16 17.71 21.31
C MET A 127 -6.68 16.31 21.62
N GLN A 128 -6.97 15.98 22.87
CA GLN A 128 -7.40 14.65 23.32
C GLN A 128 -8.70 14.18 22.63
N GLN A 129 -9.56 15.13 22.21
CA GLN A 129 -10.79 14.82 21.47
C GLN A 129 -10.54 14.40 20.01
N PHE A 130 -9.36 14.69 19.47
CA PHE A 130 -8.99 14.41 18.07
C PHE A 130 -7.88 13.36 17.95
N ILE A 131 -7.02 13.22 18.96
CA ILE A 131 -5.82 12.39 18.91
C ILE A 131 -5.83 11.39 20.07
N THR A 132 -5.89 10.10 19.73
CA THR A 132 -5.73 9.00 20.68
C THR A 132 -4.34 8.39 20.55
N VAL A 133 -3.55 8.46 21.63
CA VAL A 133 -2.21 7.85 21.68
C VAL A 133 -2.31 6.46 22.31
N MET A 134 -1.73 5.45 21.66
CA MET A 134 -1.82 4.05 22.10
C MET A 134 -0.43 3.41 22.14
N LYS A 135 -0.20 2.54 23.15
CA LYS A 135 1.06 1.80 23.27
C LYS A 135 0.92 0.49 22.50
N SER A 136 1.79 0.26 21.52
CA SER A 136 1.97 -1.09 20.98
C SER A 136 2.98 -1.86 21.83
N SER A 137 2.63 -3.08 22.23
CA SER A 137 3.55 -4.06 22.82
C SER A 137 4.02 -5.11 21.82
N LEU A 138 3.55 -5.06 20.56
CA LEU A 138 3.90 -6.00 19.51
C LEU A 138 4.94 -5.39 18.58
N PRO A 139 5.89 -6.20 18.07
CA PRO A 139 6.87 -5.76 17.07
C PRO A 139 6.23 -5.47 15.70
N GLU A 140 4.99 -5.86 15.50
CA GLU A 140 4.22 -5.56 14.30
C GLU A 140 3.71 -4.10 14.34
N ILE A 141 4.11 -3.33 13.33
CA ILE A 141 3.87 -1.88 13.14
C ILE A 141 2.40 -1.49 13.37
N PHE A 142 1.48 -2.38 13.02
CA PHE A 142 0.06 -2.25 13.24
C PHE A 142 -0.35 -3.37 14.16
N ALA A 143 -0.19 -3.15 15.47
CA ALA A 143 -0.57 -4.13 16.46
C ALA A 143 -1.98 -4.61 16.19
N GLN A 144 -2.12 -5.92 16.09
CA GLN A 144 -3.37 -6.65 16.02
C GLN A 144 -4.43 -6.08 16.99
N ALA A 145 -4.01 -5.62 18.17
CA ALA A 145 -4.86 -4.93 19.16
C ALA A 145 -5.52 -3.62 18.69
N LEU A 146 -4.83 -2.78 17.89
CA LEU A 146 -5.37 -1.51 17.36
C LEU A 146 -6.52 -1.72 16.37
N PHE A 147 -6.53 -2.90 15.73
CA PHE A 147 -7.44 -3.26 14.65
C PHE A 147 -8.32 -4.47 14.96
N GLU A 148 -8.30 -5.04 16.16
CA GLU A 148 -9.22 -6.13 16.54
C GLU A 148 -10.31 -5.69 17.50
N GLU A 149 -10.04 -4.76 18.43
CA GLU A 149 -10.98 -4.45 19.52
C GLU A 149 -12.13 -3.49 19.15
N ASN A 150 -12.08 -2.84 17.97
CA ASN A 150 -13.09 -1.83 17.61
C ASN A 150 -13.49 -1.86 16.14
N ASP A 151 -14.79 -1.89 15.80
CA ASP A 151 -15.31 -1.91 14.41
C ASP A 151 -15.08 -0.59 13.62
N GLN A 152 -14.31 0.32 14.19
CA GLN A 152 -13.95 1.59 13.59
C GLN A 152 -13.17 1.38 12.29
N LYS A 153 -13.57 2.15 11.27
CA LYS A 153 -12.85 2.26 10.01
C LYS A 153 -12.10 3.60 9.96
N TYR A 154 -10.93 3.62 9.33
CA TYR A 154 -9.99 4.76 9.31
C TYR A 154 -9.71 5.23 7.89
N ASP A 155 -9.63 6.50 7.54
CA ASP A 155 -9.50 6.86 6.12
C ASP A 155 -8.09 6.67 5.53
N PHE A 156 -7.05 6.90 6.32
CA PHE A 156 -5.66 6.66 5.93
C PHE A 156 -4.83 6.16 7.11
N CYS A 157 -3.65 5.63 6.79
CA CYS A 157 -2.54 5.48 7.71
C CYS A 157 -1.34 6.24 7.16
N MET A 158 -0.52 6.80 8.05
CA MET A 158 0.75 7.40 7.68
C MET A 158 1.85 6.88 8.60
N CYS A 159 3.07 6.82 8.08
CA CYS A 159 4.23 6.36 8.84
C CYS A 159 5.49 7.06 8.33
N ASN A 160 6.38 7.42 9.24
CA ASN A 160 7.76 7.78 8.92
C ASN A 160 8.66 6.59 9.33
N PRO A 161 9.01 5.68 8.42
CA PRO A 161 9.70 4.44 8.75
C PRO A 161 11.14 4.70 9.22
N PRO A 162 11.73 3.82 10.05
CA PRO A 162 13.17 3.79 10.27
C PRO A 162 13.90 3.50 8.96
N PHE A 163 14.97 4.25 8.68
CA PHE A 163 15.62 4.21 7.37
C PHE A 163 16.60 3.05 7.22
N TYR A 164 17.33 2.74 8.29
CA TYR A 164 18.55 1.93 8.22
C TYR A 164 18.33 0.51 8.74
N LYS A 165 19.14 -0.44 8.26
CA LYS A 165 19.11 -1.83 8.75
C LYS A 165 19.81 -1.99 10.08
N ASP A 166 20.95 -1.32 10.22
CA ASP A 166 21.89 -1.42 11.32
C ASP A 166 22.84 -0.21 11.28
N GLU A 167 23.77 -0.14 12.25
CA GLU A 167 24.75 0.95 12.35
C GLU A 167 25.73 0.98 11.17
N GLN A 168 25.99 -0.16 10.53
CA GLN A 168 26.86 -0.22 9.36
C GLN A 168 26.19 0.42 8.14
N ASP A 169 24.91 0.16 7.91
CA ASP A 169 24.10 0.77 6.84
C ASP A 169 24.02 2.31 7.01
N ILE A 170 24.05 2.81 8.25
CA ILE A 170 24.20 4.24 8.55
C ILE A 170 25.57 4.74 8.08
N GLN A 171 26.65 4.07 8.49
CA GLN A 171 28.02 4.47 8.16
C GLN A 171 28.27 4.43 6.64
N ASP A 172 27.87 3.35 5.98
CA ASP A 172 27.95 3.18 4.52
C ASP A 172 27.18 4.30 3.79
N SER A 173 26.02 4.72 4.32
CA SER A 173 25.24 5.82 3.76
C SER A 173 25.92 7.18 3.89
N PHE A 174 26.70 7.40 4.95
CA PHE A 174 27.51 8.61 5.08
C PHE A 174 28.72 8.58 4.14
N GLU A 175 29.40 7.43 4.02
CA GLU A 175 30.58 7.27 3.16
C GLU A 175 30.26 7.32 1.67
N ALA A 176 29.07 6.87 1.27
CA ALA A 176 28.63 6.89 -0.13
C ALA A 176 28.20 8.28 -0.64
N LYS A 177 28.09 9.30 0.23
CA LYS A 177 27.69 10.66 -0.17
C LYS A 177 28.91 11.51 -0.46
N GLU A 178 28.93 12.16 -1.63
CA GLU A 178 29.99 13.11 -1.99
C GLU A 178 29.93 14.39 -1.14
N ASP A 179 28.74 14.77 -0.68
CA ASP A 179 28.51 15.95 0.15
C ASP A 179 28.05 15.56 1.56
N GLU A 180 28.48 16.34 2.55
CA GLU A 180 27.95 16.24 3.91
C GLU A 180 26.44 16.53 3.92
N PRO A 181 25.67 15.81 4.76
CA PRO A 181 24.24 16.05 4.86
C PRO A 181 23.97 17.48 5.32
N SER A 182 22.90 18.07 4.78
CA SER A 182 22.54 19.46 5.08
C SER A 182 22.01 19.67 6.50
N ALA A 183 21.79 18.60 7.27
CA ALA A 183 21.34 18.64 8.65
C ALA A 183 21.79 17.39 9.42
N VAL A 184 21.92 17.51 10.74
CA VAL A 184 22.20 16.37 11.62
C VAL A 184 21.00 15.42 11.69
N CYS A 185 21.26 14.12 11.54
CA CYS A 185 20.27 13.08 11.79
C CYS A 185 20.45 12.57 13.22
N GLN A 186 19.58 13.00 14.13
CA GLN A 186 19.52 12.48 15.51
C GLN A 186 18.24 11.68 15.68
N GLY A 187 18.30 10.59 16.43
CA GLY A 187 17.14 9.80 16.77
C GLY A 187 17.57 8.60 17.61
N SER A 188 16.60 8.01 18.31
CA SER A 188 16.85 6.77 19.02
C SER A 188 17.09 5.62 18.03
N SER A 189 17.78 4.56 18.46
CA SER A 189 18.05 3.39 17.61
C SER A 189 16.78 2.83 16.96
N ASN A 190 15.65 2.87 17.66
CA ASN A 190 14.36 2.38 17.16
C ASN A 190 13.66 3.33 16.17
N GLU A 191 14.01 4.62 16.15
CA GLU A 191 13.51 5.59 15.16
C GLU A 191 14.34 5.62 13.89
N MET A 192 15.60 5.17 13.98
CA MET A 192 16.55 5.20 12.87
C MET A 192 16.73 3.84 12.21
N MET A 193 16.67 2.74 12.98
CA MET A 193 16.97 1.39 12.51
C MET A 193 15.80 0.42 12.68
N THR A 194 15.70 -0.51 11.74
CA THR A 194 14.78 -1.65 11.79
C THR A 194 15.35 -2.81 10.99
N THR A 195 15.02 -4.05 11.35
CA THR A 195 15.46 -5.22 10.58
C THR A 195 15.03 -5.12 9.12
N GLY A 196 16.00 -5.14 8.21
CA GLY A 196 15.77 -5.00 6.77
C GLY A 196 15.56 -3.57 6.25
N GLY A 197 15.69 -2.57 7.13
CA GLY A 197 15.61 -1.15 6.81
C GLY A 197 14.25 -0.72 6.28
N GLU A 198 14.22 0.49 5.71
CA GLU A 198 12.98 1.11 5.20
C GLU A 198 12.22 0.20 4.23
N VAL A 199 12.93 -0.43 3.30
CA VAL A 199 12.31 -1.24 2.24
C VAL A 199 11.55 -2.42 2.82
N GLN A 200 12.14 -3.13 3.78
CA GLN A 200 11.46 -4.26 4.42
C GLN A 200 10.30 -3.77 5.29
N PHE A 201 10.48 -2.67 6.02
CA PHE A 201 9.45 -2.06 6.85
C PHE A 201 8.21 -1.66 6.03
N VAL A 202 8.41 -0.96 4.91
CA VAL A 202 7.31 -0.54 4.02
C VAL A 202 6.64 -1.75 3.35
N LYS A 203 7.41 -2.77 2.97
CA LYS A 203 6.84 -4.03 2.44
C LYS A 203 5.97 -4.74 3.47
N GLN A 204 6.42 -4.80 4.73
CA GLN A 204 5.64 -5.38 5.83
C GLN A 204 4.34 -4.59 6.02
N MET A 205 4.41 -3.26 6.11
CA MET A 205 3.24 -2.39 6.19
C MET A 205 2.25 -2.62 5.03
N ALA A 206 2.75 -2.71 3.79
CA ALA A 206 1.89 -2.94 2.62
C ALA A 206 1.26 -4.35 2.60
N SER A 207 1.92 -5.34 3.20
CA SER A 207 1.43 -6.72 3.28
C SER A 207 0.44 -6.98 4.43
N MET A 208 0.27 -6.04 5.36
CA MET A 208 -0.60 -6.21 6.52
C MET A 208 -2.08 -6.17 6.14
N GLN A 209 -2.71 -7.34 6.18
CA GLN A 209 -4.11 -7.56 5.83
C GLN A 209 -5.10 -6.75 6.71
N HIS A 210 -4.73 -6.41 7.95
CA HIS A 210 -5.59 -5.66 8.87
C HIS A 210 -5.67 -4.17 8.55
N VAL A 211 -4.57 -3.55 8.10
CA VAL A 211 -4.52 -2.16 7.62
C VAL A 211 -5.46 -2.02 6.41
N SER A 212 -5.35 -2.98 5.52
CA SER A 212 -6.17 -3.14 4.32
C SER A 212 -7.70 -3.19 4.60
N ASN A 213 -8.12 -3.97 5.60
CA ASN A 213 -9.54 -4.25 5.86
C ASN A 213 -10.27 -3.13 6.62
N LYS A 214 -9.56 -2.35 7.46
CA LYS A 214 -10.14 -1.29 8.29
C LYS A 214 -9.99 0.11 7.71
N LEU A 215 -9.21 0.30 6.65
CA LEU A 215 -9.19 1.61 5.99
C LEU A 215 -10.52 1.88 5.24
N HIS A 216 -11.04 3.12 5.30
CA HIS A 216 -12.24 3.65 4.63
C HIS A 216 -11.97 3.70 3.13
N LYS A 217 -11.89 2.51 2.52
CA LYS A 217 -11.64 2.27 1.09
C LYS A 217 -10.80 3.36 0.40
N ILE A 218 -9.59 3.60 0.90
CA ILE A 218 -8.45 3.63 -0.01
C ILE A 218 -8.06 2.14 -0.17
N ALA A 219 -8.80 1.48 -1.06
CA ALA A 219 -8.96 0.02 -1.09
C ALA A 219 -7.65 -0.76 -1.25
N ALA A 220 -7.50 -1.86 -0.51
CA ALA A 220 -6.85 -3.13 -0.93
C ALA A 220 -6.95 -4.17 0.21
N PRO A 221 -6.74 -5.50 0.01
CA PRO A 221 -6.84 -6.29 -1.21
C PRO A 221 -7.52 -7.66 -0.98
N THR A 222 -8.74 -7.81 -1.47
CA THR A 222 -8.97 -8.86 -2.48
C THR A 222 -9.85 -8.14 -3.46
N THR A 223 -9.28 -7.63 -4.54
CA THR A 223 -10.12 -7.15 -5.63
C THR A 223 -10.92 -8.38 -6.05
N LEU A 224 -12.19 -8.44 -5.63
CA LEU A 224 -13.09 -9.52 -5.99
C LEU A 224 -13.78 -9.05 -7.25
N LEU A 225 -13.45 -9.69 -8.35
CA LEU A 225 -14.15 -9.48 -9.61
C LEU A 225 -14.91 -10.73 -9.93
N SER A 226 -16.17 -10.56 -10.33
CA SER A 226 -17.03 -11.69 -10.65
C SER A 226 -17.77 -11.47 -11.95
N PHE A 227 -18.19 -12.56 -12.55
CA PHE A 227 -19.13 -12.55 -13.66
C PHE A 227 -20.02 -13.78 -13.58
N GLU A 228 -21.23 -13.64 -14.11
CA GLU A 228 -22.21 -14.72 -14.16
C GLU A 228 -22.12 -15.47 -15.49
N VAL A 229 -22.34 -16.79 -15.42
CA VAL A 229 -22.44 -17.66 -16.58
C VAL A 229 -23.66 -18.56 -16.42
N THR A 230 -24.57 -18.51 -17.38
CA THR A 230 -25.75 -19.39 -17.45
C THR A 230 -25.42 -20.69 -18.16
N ASP A 231 -26.33 -21.67 -18.12
CA ASP A 231 -26.31 -22.85 -19.00
C ASP A 231 -25.01 -23.67 -18.94
N MET A 232 -24.44 -23.81 -17.73
CA MET A 232 -23.17 -24.49 -17.52
C MET A 232 -23.17 -25.18 -16.16
N THR A 233 -22.59 -26.37 -16.09
CA THR A 233 -22.32 -27.08 -14.83
C THR A 233 -21.07 -26.53 -14.15
N ILE A 234 -20.95 -26.74 -12.83
CA ILE A 234 -19.74 -26.35 -12.09
C ILE A 234 -18.50 -27.03 -12.68
N GLU A 235 -18.62 -28.28 -13.14
CA GLU A 235 -17.52 -29.05 -13.72
C GLU A 235 -17.06 -28.49 -15.08
N GLU A 236 -18.00 -28.14 -15.96
CA GLU A 236 -17.69 -27.45 -17.22
C GLU A 236 -17.01 -26.10 -16.98
N ALA A 237 -17.46 -25.35 -15.96
CA ALA A 237 -16.86 -24.07 -15.61
C ALA A 237 -15.44 -24.21 -15.05
N VAL A 238 -15.18 -25.22 -14.22
CA VAL A 238 -13.84 -25.54 -13.70
C VAL A 238 -12.92 -26.01 -14.84
N ASN A 239 -13.42 -26.86 -15.75
CA ASN A 239 -12.64 -27.33 -16.89
C ASN A 239 -12.30 -26.18 -17.85
N GLY A 240 -13.28 -25.32 -18.17
CA GLY A 240 -13.04 -24.11 -18.97
C GLY A 240 -12.02 -23.16 -18.33
N THR A 241 -12.05 -23.06 -17.00
CA THR A 241 -11.03 -22.30 -16.24
C THR A 241 -9.64 -22.90 -16.46
N LYS A 242 -9.46 -24.22 -16.25
CA LYS A 242 -8.18 -24.91 -16.47
C LYS A 242 -7.66 -24.74 -17.89
N THR A 243 -8.53 -24.93 -18.90
CA THR A 243 -8.17 -24.76 -20.32
C THR A 243 -7.60 -23.37 -20.61
N ILE A 244 -8.19 -22.31 -20.03
CA ILE A 244 -7.67 -20.94 -20.23
C ILE A 244 -6.32 -20.76 -19.54
N LEU A 245 -6.15 -21.31 -18.33
CA LEU A 245 -4.89 -21.21 -17.59
C LEU A 245 -3.74 -21.93 -18.31
N ASP A 246 -4.01 -23.09 -18.91
CA ASP A 246 -3.04 -23.83 -19.71
C ASP A 246 -2.67 -23.08 -20.99
N GLN A 247 -3.66 -22.50 -21.69
CA GLN A 247 -3.42 -21.64 -22.86
C GLN A 247 -2.57 -20.41 -22.55
N LEU A 248 -2.57 -19.96 -21.30
CA LEU A 248 -1.77 -18.83 -20.83
C LEU A 248 -0.42 -19.27 -20.25
N SER A 249 -0.11 -20.56 -20.21
CA SER A 249 1.11 -21.11 -19.60
C SER A 249 1.28 -20.73 -18.12
N ILE A 250 0.20 -20.76 -17.34
CA ILE A 250 0.18 -20.33 -15.91
C ILE A 250 -0.04 -21.53 -14.96
N SER A 251 0.27 -22.75 -15.38
CA SER A 251 -0.20 -23.99 -14.72
C SER A 251 0.49 -24.38 -13.40
N HIS A 252 1.30 -23.53 -12.77
CA HIS A 252 2.35 -24.00 -11.85
C HIS A 252 1.96 -24.36 -10.41
N ARG A 253 0.70 -24.18 -10.01
CA ARG A 253 0.10 -24.83 -8.82
C ARG A 253 -1.41 -24.95 -8.99
N LEU A 254 -1.87 -25.78 -9.93
CA LEU A 254 -3.29 -26.10 -10.04
C LEU A 254 -3.71 -27.02 -8.89
N GLY A 255 -4.16 -26.44 -7.78
CA GLY A 255 -4.89 -27.13 -6.73
C GLY A 255 -6.39 -26.95 -6.93
N VAL A 256 -7.13 -28.04 -7.14
CA VAL A 256 -8.59 -28.01 -6.98
C VAL A 256 -8.90 -28.43 -5.56
N VAL A 257 -9.29 -27.46 -4.74
CA VAL A 257 -9.75 -27.73 -3.37
C VAL A 257 -11.25 -27.96 -3.44
N ASN A 258 -11.69 -29.16 -3.06
CA ASN A 258 -13.09 -29.40 -2.75
C ASN A 258 -13.35 -28.85 -1.34
N PRO A 259 -14.20 -27.82 -1.18
CA PRO A 259 -14.62 -27.40 0.15
C PRO A 259 -15.34 -28.54 0.87
N SER A 260 -15.34 -28.51 2.20
CA SER A 260 -15.94 -29.51 3.10
C SER A 260 -17.39 -29.87 2.71
N ARG A 261 -17.89 -31.04 3.17
CA ARG A 261 -19.22 -31.62 2.82
C ARG A 261 -20.41 -30.65 2.87
N GLU A 262 -20.30 -29.52 3.57
CA GLU A 262 -21.33 -28.46 3.64
C GLU A 262 -21.39 -27.53 2.41
N SER A 263 -20.48 -27.67 1.44
CA SER A 263 -20.32 -26.77 0.28
C SER A 263 -20.45 -27.50 -1.08
N GLU A 264 -21.41 -28.42 -1.22
CA GLU A 264 -21.59 -29.29 -2.40
C GLU A 264 -21.63 -28.53 -3.75
N GLY A 265 -22.01 -27.24 -3.74
CA GLY A 265 -22.14 -26.36 -4.91
C GLY A 265 -21.00 -25.35 -5.15
N THR A 266 -19.82 -25.49 -4.53
CA THR A 266 -18.67 -24.58 -4.77
C THR A 266 -17.39 -25.35 -5.13
N ARG A 267 -16.60 -24.81 -6.06
CA ARG A 267 -15.24 -25.29 -6.40
C ARG A 267 -14.26 -24.12 -6.43
N ILE A 268 -13.04 -24.36 -5.96
CA ILE A 268 -11.97 -23.35 -5.93
C ILE A 268 -10.79 -23.87 -6.75
N VAL A 269 -10.34 -23.07 -7.70
CA VAL A 269 -9.10 -23.28 -8.47
C VAL A 269 -8.10 -22.24 -8.01
N GLN A 270 -7.00 -22.68 -7.40
CA GLN A 270 -5.92 -21.78 -6.97
C GLN A 270 -4.90 -21.60 -8.11
N LEU A 271 -4.37 -20.38 -8.24
CA LEU A 271 -3.47 -20.00 -9.31
C LEU A 271 -2.31 -19.16 -8.77
N ASP A 272 -1.08 -19.52 -9.14
CA ASP A 272 0.13 -18.72 -8.97
C ASP A 272 0.78 -18.43 -10.33
N ALA A 273 0.67 -17.20 -10.80
CA ALA A 273 1.31 -16.72 -12.01
C ALA A 273 2.70 -16.15 -11.73
N ARG A 274 3.69 -16.62 -12.49
CA ARG A 274 5.10 -16.18 -12.40
C ARG A 274 5.55 -15.33 -13.60
N ALA A 275 4.74 -15.29 -14.65
CA ALA A 275 4.98 -14.48 -15.83
C ALA A 275 3.68 -13.82 -16.29
N ASN A 276 3.77 -12.60 -16.81
CA ASN A 276 2.64 -11.90 -17.42
C ASN A 276 2.52 -12.34 -18.87
N SER A 277 1.76 -13.39 -19.17
CA SER A 277 1.53 -13.91 -20.52
C SER A 277 0.27 -13.34 -21.19
N TRP A 278 -0.66 -12.81 -20.40
CA TRP A 278 -1.99 -12.38 -20.85
C TRP A 278 -2.07 -10.90 -21.26
N SER A 279 -1.12 -10.05 -20.86
CA SER A 279 -1.19 -8.63 -21.20
C SER A 279 -0.89 -8.37 -22.68
N ARG A 280 -1.43 -7.26 -23.20
CA ARG A 280 -1.12 -6.80 -24.57
C ARG A 280 0.36 -6.50 -24.75
N ALA A 281 1.03 -5.97 -23.72
CA ALA A 281 2.46 -5.67 -23.74
C ALA A 281 3.29 -6.95 -23.88
N ALA A 282 2.95 -7.99 -23.10
CA ALA A 282 3.61 -9.28 -23.16
C ALA A 282 3.44 -9.97 -24.52
N ARG A 283 2.22 -9.99 -25.07
CA ARG A 283 1.98 -10.52 -26.42
C ARG A 283 2.77 -9.77 -27.49
N ARG A 284 2.89 -8.44 -27.38
CA ARG A 284 3.72 -7.64 -28.29
C ARG A 284 5.22 -7.95 -28.12
N ALA A 285 5.67 -8.16 -26.89
CA ALA A 285 7.06 -8.53 -26.61
C ALA A 285 7.40 -9.92 -27.16
N MET A 286 6.51 -10.90 -26.98
CA MET A 286 6.63 -12.23 -27.60
C MET A 286 6.61 -12.13 -29.13
N ALA A 287 5.68 -11.37 -29.70
CA ALA A 287 5.58 -11.17 -31.16
C ALA A 287 6.86 -10.53 -31.76
N ARG A 288 7.49 -9.59 -31.03
CA ARG A 288 8.78 -9.01 -31.41
C ARG A 288 9.90 -10.05 -31.39
N ARG A 289 9.97 -10.86 -30.32
CA ARG A 289 10.95 -11.96 -30.18
C ARG A 289 10.79 -13.01 -31.27
N THR A 290 9.57 -13.31 -31.70
CA THR A 290 9.30 -14.24 -32.82
C THR A 290 9.56 -13.63 -34.20
N SER A 291 9.56 -12.30 -34.33
CA SER A 291 9.80 -11.61 -35.61
C SER A 291 11.28 -11.36 -35.92
N SER A 292 12.13 -11.27 -34.89
CA SER A 292 13.59 -11.32 -35.03
C SER A 292 14.01 -12.78 -35.16
N HIS A 293 14.50 -13.19 -36.33
CA HIS A 293 14.93 -14.56 -36.63
C HIS A 293 15.92 -15.12 -35.59
N GLU A 294 15.43 -15.95 -34.67
CA GLU A 294 16.12 -17.13 -34.14
C GLU A 294 15.11 -18.29 -34.17
N SER A 295 14.80 -18.72 -35.38
CA SER A 295 14.24 -20.03 -35.65
C SER A 295 15.32 -21.09 -35.41
N ASN A 296 15.57 -21.43 -34.15
CA ASN A 296 16.03 -22.74 -33.70
C ASN A 296 16.04 -22.76 -32.16
N ILE A 297 15.46 -23.82 -31.59
CA ILE A 297 15.20 -24.08 -30.16
C ILE A 297 13.84 -23.52 -29.69
N ILE A 298 12.76 -24.10 -30.20
CA ILE A 298 11.55 -24.32 -29.40
C ILE A 298 11.70 -25.72 -28.81
N GLU A 299 12.61 -25.86 -27.85
CA GLU A 299 12.53 -26.94 -26.86
C GLU A 299 12.13 -26.26 -25.57
N ASP A 300 11.02 -26.74 -25.01
CA ASP A 300 10.44 -26.43 -23.70
C ASP A 300 10.91 -25.12 -23.08
N ALA A 301 9.99 -24.15 -23.04
CA ALA A 301 9.93 -23.22 -21.92
C ALA A 301 9.63 -24.03 -20.65
N SER A 302 10.62 -24.84 -20.23
CA SER A 302 10.72 -25.42 -18.91
C SER A 302 10.58 -24.22 -17.99
N VAL A 303 9.43 -24.21 -17.34
CA VAL A 303 9.02 -23.07 -16.57
C VAL A 303 10.07 -22.85 -15.51
N ASP A 304 10.65 -21.65 -15.54
CA ASP A 304 11.58 -21.21 -14.53
C ASP A 304 10.85 -21.25 -13.18
N THR A 305 11.01 -22.36 -12.48
CA THR A 305 10.37 -22.60 -11.20
C THR A 305 11.00 -21.73 -10.09
N GLN A 306 12.06 -20.99 -10.41
CA GLN A 306 12.75 -20.06 -9.53
C GLN A 306 12.26 -18.61 -9.71
N SER A 307 11.55 -18.30 -10.79
CA SER A 307 10.96 -16.97 -10.98
C SER A 307 9.91 -16.64 -9.89
N PRO A 308 9.93 -15.42 -9.33
CA PRO A 308 9.02 -15.04 -8.26
C PRO A 308 7.57 -15.04 -8.77
N VAL A 309 6.65 -15.39 -7.88
CA VAL A 309 5.22 -15.24 -8.15
C VAL A 309 4.94 -13.74 -8.30
N ILE A 310 4.26 -13.36 -9.39
CA ILE A 310 3.89 -11.98 -9.68
C ILE A 310 2.41 -11.71 -9.41
N LEU A 311 1.58 -12.77 -9.37
CA LEU A 311 0.14 -12.72 -9.16
C LEU A 311 -0.40 -14.08 -8.69
N SER A 312 -1.10 -14.13 -7.55
CA SER A 312 -1.85 -15.27 -7.05
C SER A 312 -3.34 -14.95 -6.95
N ILE A 313 -4.19 -15.90 -7.33
CA ILE A 313 -5.65 -15.74 -7.40
C ILE A 313 -6.35 -17.04 -7.00
N ASP A 314 -7.42 -16.92 -6.20
CA ASP A 314 -8.41 -18.00 -6.03
C ASP A 314 -9.60 -17.76 -6.97
N ILE A 315 -9.85 -18.70 -7.87
CA ILE A 315 -11.00 -18.69 -8.78
C ILE A 315 -12.09 -19.59 -8.20
N ARG A 316 -13.15 -18.98 -7.67
CA ARG A 316 -14.29 -19.67 -7.09
C ARG A 316 -15.42 -19.78 -8.10
N VAL A 317 -15.88 -21.00 -8.34
CA VAL A 317 -17.09 -21.30 -9.12
C VAL A 317 -18.17 -21.74 -8.14
N SER A 318 -19.28 -21.02 -8.08
CA SER A 318 -20.37 -21.32 -7.15
C SER A 318 -21.74 -21.24 -7.81
N ALA A 319 -22.61 -22.20 -7.48
CA ALA A 319 -24.04 -22.09 -7.78
C ALA A 319 -24.76 -21.19 -6.75
N PRO A 320 -25.87 -20.54 -7.14
CA PRO A 320 -26.73 -19.80 -6.22
C PRO A 320 -27.24 -20.72 -5.10
N PRO A 321 -27.40 -20.22 -3.87
CA PRO A 321 -27.97 -21.00 -2.78
C PRO A 321 -29.40 -21.43 -3.14
N GLN A 322 -29.64 -22.74 -3.25
CA GLN A 322 -31.00 -23.26 -3.40
C GLN A 322 -31.73 -23.07 -2.07
N LYS A 323 -32.83 -22.31 -2.05
CA LYS A 323 -33.78 -22.33 -0.93
C LYS A 323 -34.34 -23.75 -0.83
N ARG A 324 -34.07 -24.45 0.28
CA ARG A 324 -34.79 -25.69 0.61
C ARG A 324 -36.25 -25.33 0.85
N GLU A 325 -37.11 -25.56 -0.13
CA GLU A 325 -38.53 -25.75 0.15
C GLU A 325 -38.69 -27.13 0.78
N SER A 326 -39.40 -27.19 1.90
CA SER A 326 -39.71 -28.43 2.61
C SER A 326 -40.65 -29.28 1.74
N ILE A 327 -40.10 -30.31 1.09
CA ILE A 327 -40.90 -31.29 0.35
C ILE A 327 -41.38 -32.35 1.34
N SER A 328 -42.71 -32.44 1.49
CA SER A 328 -43.39 -33.54 2.16
C SER A 328 -43.11 -34.86 1.44
N GLU A 329 -42.73 -35.88 2.21
CA GLU A 329 -42.47 -37.23 1.75
C GLU A 329 -43.66 -37.79 0.95
N THR A 330 -43.45 -38.08 -0.34
CA THR A 330 -43.89 -39.30 -1.00
C THR A 330 -43.42 -39.31 -2.46
N SER A 331 -43.05 -40.51 -2.91
CA SER A 331 -42.74 -40.92 -4.28
C SER A 331 -41.28 -40.75 -4.75
N SER A 332 -40.69 -41.91 -4.97
CA SER A 332 -39.51 -42.23 -5.75
C SER A 332 -39.54 -41.63 -7.15
N ALA A 333 -38.60 -40.74 -7.46
CA ALA A 333 -38.16 -40.47 -8.83
C ALA A 333 -36.78 -39.79 -8.82
N SER A 334 -35.87 -40.37 -9.60
CA SER A 334 -34.59 -39.86 -10.08
C SER A 334 -34.34 -38.36 -9.84
N THR A 335 -33.40 -38.03 -8.95
CA THR A 335 -32.92 -36.66 -8.75
C THR A 335 -32.11 -36.25 -9.99
N TYR A 336 -32.79 -35.73 -11.01
CA TYR A 336 -32.16 -34.89 -12.01
C TYR A 336 -31.60 -33.68 -11.26
N LEU A 337 -30.28 -33.61 -11.12
CA LEU A 337 -29.57 -32.40 -10.72
C LEU A 337 -29.97 -31.29 -11.69
N THR A 338 -30.92 -30.44 -11.26
CA THR A 338 -31.33 -29.24 -11.98
C THR A 338 -30.10 -28.40 -12.25
N MET A 339 -29.80 -28.16 -13.52
CA MET A 339 -28.77 -27.21 -13.95
C MET A 339 -28.98 -25.88 -13.19
N PRO A 340 -27.97 -25.33 -12.52
CA PRO A 340 -28.08 -23.98 -11.97
C PRO A 340 -28.37 -23.00 -13.10
N ASN A 341 -29.48 -22.25 -13.03
CA ASN A 341 -29.83 -21.28 -14.08
C ASN A 341 -28.76 -20.18 -14.27
N SER A 342 -27.87 -20.00 -13.29
CA SER A 342 -26.70 -19.12 -13.36
C SER A 342 -25.63 -19.67 -12.41
N LEU A 343 -24.36 -19.59 -12.78
CA LEU A 343 -23.20 -19.79 -11.92
C LEU A 343 -22.45 -18.47 -11.78
N THR A 344 -21.85 -18.25 -10.62
CA THR A 344 -20.94 -17.12 -10.42
C THR A 344 -19.50 -17.61 -10.45
N ILE A 345 -18.68 -16.99 -11.30
CA ILE A 345 -17.23 -17.14 -11.26
C ILE A 345 -16.67 -15.90 -10.57
N GLN A 346 -16.03 -16.09 -9.42
CA GLN A 346 -15.40 -15.05 -8.63
C GLN A 346 -13.88 -15.24 -8.65
N MET A 347 -13.14 -14.16 -8.89
CA MET A 347 -11.68 -14.12 -8.78
C MET A 347 -11.29 -13.29 -7.58
N ILE A 348 -10.57 -13.92 -6.67
CA ILE A 348 -10.13 -13.33 -5.42
C ILE A 348 -8.62 -13.14 -5.55
N TRP A 349 -8.17 -11.89 -5.64
CA TRP A 349 -6.75 -11.56 -5.69
C TRP A 349 -6.08 -11.85 -4.33
N THR A 350 -5.30 -12.92 -4.23
CA THR A 350 -4.69 -13.37 -2.96
C THR A 350 -3.27 -12.83 -2.76
N PHE A 351 -2.53 -12.56 -3.84
CA PHE A 351 -1.21 -11.93 -3.80
C PHE A 351 -0.85 -11.32 -5.16
N GLY A 352 -0.05 -10.26 -5.23
CA GLY A 352 0.47 -9.77 -6.52
C GLY A 352 1.21 -8.44 -6.44
N GLN A 353 1.96 -8.12 -7.48
CA GLN A 353 2.82 -6.92 -7.52
C GLN A 353 2.04 -5.61 -7.75
N ASP A 354 0.92 -5.64 -8.47
CA ASP A 354 0.07 -4.48 -8.75
C ASP A 354 -1.38 -4.92 -9.08
N ARG A 355 -2.36 -4.12 -8.65
CA ARG A 355 -3.79 -4.28 -8.95
C ARG A 355 -4.10 -4.20 -10.44
N VAL A 356 -3.39 -3.37 -11.21
CA VAL A 356 -3.61 -3.26 -12.67
C VAL A 356 -3.33 -4.58 -13.37
N LEU A 357 -2.35 -5.34 -12.87
CA LEU A 357 -2.00 -6.66 -13.37
C LEU A 357 -3.15 -7.66 -13.14
N PHE A 358 -3.77 -7.63 -11.97
CA PHE A 358 -4.94 -8.44 -11.62
C PHE A 358 -6.17 -8.07 -12.47
N GLU A 359 -6.50 -6.78 -12.61
CA GLU A 359 -7.64 -6.34 -13.41
C GLU A 359 -7.44 -6.69 -14.90
N SER A 360 -6.21 -6.54 -15.41
CA SER A 360 -5.87 -6.97 -16.77
C SER A 360 -6.00 -8.49 -16.94
N PHE A 361 -5.67 -9.28 -15.91
CA PHE A 361 -5.86 -10.73 -15.93
C PHE A 361 -7.35 -11.08 -15.95
N PHE A 362 -8.14 -10.51 -15.04
CA PHE A 362 -9.58 -10.77 -14.95
C PHE A 362 -10.30 -10.45 -16.26
N LEU A 363 -10.04 -9.27 -16.86
CA LEU A 363 -10.67 -8.88 -18.12
C LEU A 363 -10.29 -9.83 -19.26
N HIS A 364 -9.03 -10.25 -19.32
CA HIS A 364 -8.57 -11.21 -20.31
C HIS A 364 -9.23 -12.57 -20.12
N PHE A 365 -9.22 -13.09 -18.89
CA PHE A 365 -9.84 -14.35 -18.54
C PHE A 365 -11.34 -14.34 -18.86
N ARG A 366 -12.08 -13.33 -18.39
CA ARG A 366 -13.52 -13.18 -18.65
C ARG A 366 -13.81 -13.19 -20.15
N SER A 367 -13.04 -12.43 -20.94
CA SER A 367 -13.21 -12.40 -22.40
C SER A 367 -12.97 -13.78 -23.02
N ARG A 368 -11.92 -14.50 -22.60
CA ARG A 368 -11.60 -15.85 -23.12
C ARG A 368 -12.63 -16.88 -22.69
N PHE A 369 -13.12 -16.78 -21.46
CA PHE A 369 -14.12 -17.67 -20.91
C PHE A 369 -15.46 -17.54 -21.65
N LEU A 370 -15.92 -16.30 -21.87
CA LEU A 370 -17.13 -16.06 -22.64
C LEU A 370 -16.99 -16.48 -24.11
N GLN A 371 -15.81 -16.31 -24.70
CA GLN A 371 -15.51 -16.84 -26.04
C GLN A 371 -15.58 -18.36 -26.08
N LEU A 372 -14.90 -19.05 -25.15
CA LEU A 372 -14.90 -20.50 -25.04
C LEU A 372 -16.33 -21.05 -24.89
N LYS A 373 -17.17 -20.41 -24.07
CA LYS A 373 -18.60 -20.73 -23.95
C LYS A 373 -19.33 -20.59 -25.29
N SER A 374 -19.11 -19.49 -26.01
CA SER A 374 -19.79 -19.21 -27.28
C SER A 374 -19.40 -20.15 -28.42
N THR A 375 -18.18 -20.67 -28.43
CA THR A 375 -17.67 -21.54 -29.50
C THR A 375 -18.05 -23.01 -29.30
N GLY A 376 -18.57 -23.38 -28.13
CA GLY A 376 -18.81 -24.76 -27.73
C GLY A 376 -17.50 -25.53 -27.55
N VAL A 377 -17.41 -26.35 -26.51
CA VAL A 377 -16.27 -27.26 -26.34
C VAL A 377 -16.33 -28.31 -27.45
N ARG A 378 -15.67 -28.07 -28.59
CA ARG A 378 -15.14 -29.18 -29.38
C ARG A 378 -13.82 -29.56 -28.71
N ASN A 379 -13.86 -30.62 -27.92
CA ASN A 379 -12.64 -31.30 -27.46
C ASN A 379 -11.72 -31.52 -28.69
N PRO A 380 -10.40 -31.27 -28.57
CA PRO A 380 -9.45 -31.90 -29.48
C PRO A 380 -9.48 -33.42 -29.36
#